data_AF-A0A2S5KXX2-F1
#
_entry.id   AF-A0A2S5KXX2-F1
#
_cell.length_a   1.000
_cell.length_b   1.000
_cell.length_c   1.000
_cell.angle_alpha   90.00
_cell.angle_beta   90.00
_cell.angle_gamma   90.00
#
_symmetry.space_group_name_H-M   'P 1'
#
loop_
_entity.id
_entity.type
_entity.pdbx_description
1 polymer ?
#
loop_
_entity_poly.entity_id
_entity_poly.type
_entity_poly.pdbx_seq_one_letter_code
_entity_poly.pdbx_strand_id
1 'polypeptide(L)' 'LAFDRLRDRDIVGKLFNELGPRYNTRNGGYLRILKCGFRNGDNAPMALVELVDRPDPSTEAVVAE' A
#
# COMPACT_ATOMS: atom_id res chain seq x y z
N LEU A 1 10.16 -14.81 -9.58
CA LEU A 1 8.82 -14.18 -9.52
C LEU A 1 8.85 -12.74 -9.01
N ALA A 2 9.20 -12.50 -7.73
CA ALA A 2 9.17 -11.14 -7.17
C ALA A 2 10.22 -10.21 -7.80
N PHE A 3 11.51 -10.59 -7.77
CA PHE A 3 12.59 -9.79 -8.36
C PHE A 3 12.47 -9.66 -9.88
N ASP A 4 12.03 -10.71 -10.56
CA ASP A 4 11.81 -10.70 -12.01
C ASP A 4 10.78 -9.62 -12.46
N ARG A 5 9.74 -9.41 -11.63
CA ARG A 5 8.68 -8.40 -11.90
C ARG A 5 9.04 -7.00 -11.43
N LEU A 6 9.69 -6.88 -10.28
CA LEU A 6 9.96 -5.58 -9.65
C LEU A 6 11.30 -4.99 -10.09
N ARG A 7 12.29 -5.83 -10.40
CA ARG A 7 13.66 -5.48 -10.81
C ARG A 7 14.37 -4.49 -9.87
N ASP A 8 13.93 -4.44 -8.62
CA ASP A 8 14.44 -3.56 -7.58
C ASP A 8 14.69 -4.39 -6.31
N ARG A 9 15.94 -4.35 -5.83
CA ARG A 9 16.37 -5.15 -4.68
C ARG A 9 15.79 -4.63 -3.38
N ASP A 10 15.68 -3.31 -3.23
CA ASP A 10 15.26 -2.69 -1.99
C ASP A 10 13.74 -2.86 -1.80
N ILE A 11 12.97 -2.76 -2.88
CA ILE A 11 11.52 -3.06 -2.87
C ILE A 11 11.27 -4.54 -2.58
N VAL A 12 12.06 -5.44 -3.17
CA VAL A 12 11.95 -6.88 -2.85
C VAL A 12 12.31 -7.15 -1.39
N GLY A 13 13.35 -6.51 -0.86
CA GLY A 13 13.68 -6.57 0.56
C GLY A 13 12.50 -6.15 1.45
N LYS A 14 11.89 -5.00 1.15
CA LYS A 14 10.70 -4.52 1.86
C LYS A 14 9.51 -5.48 1.78
N LEU A 15 9.28 -6.08 0.62
CA LEU A 15 8.18 -7.03 0.41
C LEU A 15 8.26 -8.22 1.38
N PHE A 16 9.45 -8.79 1.55
CA PHE A 16 9.63 -9.99 2.38
C PHE A 16 9.90 -9.67 3.85
N ASN A 17 10.60 -8.58 4.15
CA ASN A 17 11.00 -8.26 5.53
C ASN A 17 9.91 -7.50 6.30
N GLU A 18 9.12 -6.66 5.63
CA GLU A 18 8.11 -5.81 6.29
C GLU A 18 6.68 -6.26 5.95
N LEU A 19 6.35 -6.36 4.65
CA LEU A 19 4.98 -6.61 4.22
C LEU A 19 4.54 -8.06 4.41
N GLY A 20 5.45 -9.02 4.20
CA GLY A 20 5.18 -10.45 4.42
C GLY A 20 4.71 -10.75 5.86
N PRO A 21 5.49 -10.38 6.89
CA PRO A 21 5.07 -10.54 8.28
C PRO A 21 3.80 -9.77 8.61
N ARG A 22 3.63 -8.55 8.08
CA ARG A 22 2.44 -7.71 8.33
C ARG A 22 1.14 -8.39 7.91
N TYR A 23 1.14 -9.14 6.83
CA TYR A 23 -0.07 -9.77 6.28
C TYR A 23 -0.14 -11.28 6.46
N ASN A 24 0.72 -11.86 7.31
CA ASN A 24 0.83 -13.32 7.45
C ASN A 24 -0.49 -14.00 7.87
N THR A 25 -1.33 -13.32 8.65
CA THR A 25 -2.62 -13.86 9.13
C THR A 25 -3.79 -13.59 8.17
N ARG A 26 -3.60 -12.76 7.14
CA ARG A 26 -4.67 -12.31 6.24
C ARG A 26 -4.65 -13.11 4.93
N ASN A 27 -5.75 -13.80 4.62
CA ASN A 27 -5.88 -14.61 3.40
C ASN A 27 -6.43 -13.79 2.21
N GLY A 28 -5.64 -12.84 1.71
CA GLY A 28 -6.01 -12.01 0.56
C GLY A 28 -6.67 -10.67 0.93
N GLY A 29 -7.03 -9.89 -0.09
CA GLY A 29 -7.57 -8.54 0.12
C GLY A 29 -6.54 -7.56 0.70
N TYR A 30 -5.29 -7.59 0.22
CA TYR A 30 -4.20 -6.74 0.71
C TYR A 30 -4.29 -5.28 0.23
N LEU A 31 -5.13 -5.01 -0.78
CA LEU A 31 -5.32 -3.69 -1.37
C LEU A 31 -6.74 -3.19 -1.16
N ARG A 32 -6.88 -1.88 -0.91
CA ARG A 32 -8.14 -1.15 -0.92
C ARG A 32 -8.10 -0.10 -2.04
N ILE A 33 -9.22 0.06 -2.74
CA ILE A 33 -9.39 1.05 -3.80
C ILE A 33 -10.47 2.04 -3.37
N LEU A 34 -10.12 3.33 -3.33
CA LEU A 34 -11.03 4.42 -3.02
C LEU A 34 -11.20 5.30 -4.26
N LYS A 35 -12.42 5.43 -4.77
CA LYS A 35 -12.71 6.30 -5.92
C LYS A 35 -12.58 7.76 -5.48
N CYS A 36 -11.86 8.57 -6.25
CA CYS A 36 -11.57 9.97 -5.89
C CYS A 36 -11.96 10.97 -6.99
N GLY A 37 -13.08 10.70 -7.68
CA GLY A 37 -13.64 11.60 -8.68
C GLY A 37 -12.93 11.50 -10.02
N PHE A 38 -12.83 12.62 -10.73
CA PHE A 38 -12.29 12.69 -12.08
C PHE A 38 -11.11 13.66 -12.15
N ARG A 39 -10.11 13.33 -12.98
CA ARG A 39 -8.95 14.17 -13.21
C ARG A 39 -9.34 15.42 -14.01
N ASN A 40 -8.83 16.57 -13.58
CA ASN A 40 -9.07 17.83 -14.26
C ASN A 40 -8.39 17.85 -15.65
N GLY A 41 -9.08 18.33 -16.67
CA GLY A 41 -8.59 18.44 -18.04
C GLY A 41 -9.08 17.34 -18.98
N ASP A 42 -9.05 16.07 -18.55
CA ASP A 42 -9.44 14.92 -19.38
C ASP A 42 -10.62 14.12 -18.82
N ASN A 43 -11.15 14.51 -17.65
CA ASN A 43 -12.25 13.83 -16.97
C ASN A 43 -12.01 12.32 -16.77
N ALA A 44 -10.74 11.90 -16.62
CA ALA A 44 -10.41 10.49 -16.39
C ALA A 44 -10.84 10.06 -14.97
N PRO A 45 -11.53 8.92 -14.79
CA PRO A 45 -11.91 8.45 -13.46
C PRO A 45 -10.68 8.06 -12.63
N MET A 46 -10.55 8.64 -11.45
CA MET A 46 -9.39 8.46 -10.56
C MET A 46 -9.73 7.58 -9.37
N ALA A 47 -8.71 6.87 -8.87
CA ALA A 47 -8.79 6.12 -7.63
C ALA A 47 -7.46 6.15 -6.87
N LEU A 48 -7.55 6.15 -5.55
CA LEU A 48 -6.45 5.91 -4.63
C LEU A 48 -6.36 4.41 -4.34
N VAL A 49 -5.16 3.84 -4.50
CA VAL A 49 -4.87 2.46 -4.14
C VAL A 49 -3.99 2.46 -2.90
N GLU A 50 -4.43 1.76 -1.86
CA GLU A 50 -3.69 1.66 -0.60
C GLU A 50 -3.53 0.23 -0.12
N LEU A 51 -2.46 0.00 0.64
CA LEU A 51 -2.27 -1.24 1.38
C LEU A 51 -3.18 -1.22 2.61
N VAL A 52 -3.94 -2.29 2.82
CA VAL A 52 -4.79 -2.45 4.01
C VAL A 52 -3.91 -2.52 5.26
N ASP A 53 -4.36 -2.08 6.43
CA ASP A 53 -3.58 -2.10 7.68
C ASP A 53 -2.24 -1.31 7.59
N ARG A 54 -2.14 -0.36 6.64
CA ARG A 54 -1.04 0.60 6.61
C ARG A 54 -1.14 1.50 7.86
N PRO A 55 -0.06 1.66 8.64
CA PRO A 55 -0.06 2.57 9.78
C PRO A 55 -0.34 4.00 9.29
N ASP A 56 -1.26 4.67 9.98
CA ASP A 56 -1.57 6.07 9.72
C ASP A 56 -0.53 6.94 10.44
N PRO A 57 0.27 7.73 9.73
CA PRO A 57 1.27 8.60 10.36
C PRO A 57 0.63 9.66 11.28
N SER A 58 -0.67 9.95 11.14
CA SER A 58 -1.37 10.86 12.06
C SER A 58 -1.69 10.22 13.41
N THR A 59 -1.84 8.89 13.45
CA THR A 59 -2.10 8.14 14.69
C THR A 59 -0.83 7.90 15.49
N GLU A 60 0.33 7.77 14.86
CA GLU A 60 1.61 7.59 15.57
C GLU A 60 2.04 8.86 16.33
N ALA A 61 1.67 10.05 15.84
CA ALA A 61 1.97 11.32 16.50
C ALA A 61 1.23 11.54 17.83
N VAL A 62 0.06 10.91 18.03
CA VAL A 62 -0.75 11.06 19.25
C VAL A 62 -0.42 10.04 20.35
N VAL A 63 0.40 9.01 20.06
CA VAL A 63 0.81 8.00 21.06
C VAL A 63 2.19 8.30 21.68
N ALA A 64 2.88 9.30 21.14
CA ALA A 64 4.18 9.77 21.62
C ALA A 64 4.09 11.00 22.54
N GLU A 65 2.87 11.44 22.87
CA GLU A 65 2.57 12.48 23.89
C GLU A 65 2.07 11.85 25.18
#